data_AF-A0A961GKE2-F1
#
_entry.id   AF-A0A961GKE2-F1
#
_cell.length_a   1.000
_cell.length_b   1.000
_cell.length_c   1.000
_cell.angle_alpha   90.00
_cell.angle_beta   90.00
_cell.angle_gamma   90.00
#
_symmetry.space_group_name_H-M   'P 1'
#
loop_
_entity.id
_entity.type
_entity.pdbx_description
1 polymer ?
#
loop_
_entity_poly.entity_id
_entity_poly.type
_entity_poly.pdbx_seq_one_letter_code
_entity_poly.pdbx_strand_id
1 'polypeptide(L)'
;VDAALELIGTPTLPDTLRSTRVHGVVCFTGMLSNEWIVDRFYPIEYLPTGVRLTAYGGDAGDLPLDVLQDFLDAVAAGDATVPISRVYELDQIADAHADMEAGVATGKLVVTTQGLDGARGSSS
;
A
#
# COMPACT_ATOMS: atom_id res chain seq x y z
N VAL A 1 -9.81 -15.16 -9.73
CA VAL A 1 -10.34 -14.19 -8.75
C VAL A 1 -11.13 -13.10 -9.45
N ASP A 2 -11.94 -12.37 -8.68
CA ASP A 2 -12.89 -11.36 -9.15
C ASP A 2 -12.22 -9.99 -9.30
N ALA A 3 -11.43 -9.65 -8.30
CA ALA A 3 -10.57 -8.50 -8.25
C ALA A 3 -9.18 -8.93 -7.77
N ALA A 4 -8.15 -8.24 -8.22
CA ALA A 4 -6.78 -8.41 -7.75
C ALA A 4 -6.10 -7.04 -7.56
N LEU A 5 -5.30 -6.92 -6.50
CA LEU A 5 -4.42 -5.78 -6.27
C LEU A 5 -3.00 -6.22 -6.64
N GLU A 6 -2.40 -5.59 -7.65
CA GLU A 6 -1.02 -5.81 -8.03
C GLU A 6 -0.13 -4.84 -7.27
N LEU A 7 0.61 -5.37 -6.29
CA LEU A 7 1.49 -4.63 -5.37
C LEU A 7 2.98 -4.84 -5.68
N ILE A 8 3.31 -5.88 -6.46
CA ILE A 8 4.68 -6.28 -6.74
C ILE A 8 5.21 -5.52 -7.95
N GLY A 9 4.48 -5.53 -9.07
CA GLY A 9 4.82 -4.69 -10.22
C GLY A 9 4.70 -5.40 -11.57
N THR A 10 5.38 -4.85 -12.59
CA THR A 10 5.29 -5.34 -13.97
C THR A 10 5.72 -6.78 -14.20
N PRO A 11 6.67 -7.38 -13.43
CA PRO A 11 7.06 -8.78 -13.63
C PRO A 11 5.97 -9.79 -13.27
N THR A 12 5.13 -9.48 -12.28
CA THR A 12 4.06 -10.37 -11.80
C THR A 12 2.70 -10.07 -12.41
N LEU A 13 2.52 -8.86 -12.96
CA LEU A 13 1.28 -8.40 -13.57
C LEU A 13 0.68 -9.40 -14.58
N PRO A 14 1.45 -10.08 -15.47
CA PRO A 14 0.89 -11.08 -16.38
C PRO A 14 0.19 -12.24 -15.66
N ASP A 15 0.77 -12.72 -14.57
CA ASP A 15 0.20 -13.83 -13.79
C ASP A 15 -1.00 -13.37 -12.97
N THR A 16 -0.96 -12.15 -12.44
CA THR A 16 -2.11 -11.51 -11.79
C THR A 16 -3.29 -11.35 -12.75
N LEU A 17 -3.03 -10.90 -13.99
CA LEU A 17 -4.04 -10.78 -15.05
C LEU A 17 -4.63 -12.13 -15.43
N ARG A 18 -3.81 -13.17 -15.62
CA ARG A 18 -4.27 -14.54 -15.96
C ARG A 18 -5.05 -15.20 -14.84
N SER A 19 -4.76 -14.85 -13.60
CA SER A 19 -5.49 -15.34 -12.42
C SER A 19 -6.85 -14.65 -12.23
N THR A 20 -7.10 -13.56 -12.96
CA THR A 20 -8.34 -12.78 -12.90
C THR A 20 -9.35 -13.30 -13.91
N ARG A 21 -10.58 -13.57 -13.46
CA ARG A 21 -11.63 -14.11 -14.33
C ARG A 21 -12.07 -13.09 -15.36
N VAL A 22 -12.72 -13.56 -16.42
CA VAL A 22 -13.43 -12.71 -17.38
C VAL A 22 -14.36 -11.74 -16.64
N HIS A 23 -14.33 -10.47 -17.03
CA HIS A 23 -15.01 -9.33 -16.41
C HIS A 23 -14.50 -8.92 -15.02
N GLY A 24 -13.44 -9.55 -14.52
CA GLY A 24 -12.74 -9.12 -13.32
C GLY A 24 -11.86 -7.89 -13.53
N VAL A 25 -11.36 -7.35 -12.42
CA VAL A 25 -10.54 -6.13 -12.38
C VAL A 25 -9.21 -6.41 -11.70
N VAL A 26 -8.12 -6.01 -12.35
CA VAL A 26 -6.80 -5.87 -11.73
C VAL A 26 -6.54 -4.39 -11.49
N CYS A 27 -6.20 -4.00 -10.27
CA CYS A 27 -5.70 -2.66 -9.96
C CYS A 27 -4.21 -2.71 -9.70
N PHE A 28 -3.44 -2.03 -10.54
CA PHE A 28 -2.02 -1.82 -10.38
C PHE A 28 -1.77 -0.69 -9.38
N THR A 29 -1.25 -1.02 -8.21
CA THR A 29 -1.14 -0.07 -7.08
C THR A 29 0.22 -0.08 -6.38
N GLY A 30 1.10 -1.04 -6.67
CA GLY A 30 2.41 -1.11 -6.03
C GLY A 30 3.49 -1.68 -6.94
N MET A 31 4.73 -1.35 -6.61
CA MET A 31 5.94 -1.61 -7.41
C MET A 31 7.08 -2.08 -6.51
N LEU A 32 6.81 -3.05 -5.62
CA LEU A 32 7.83 -3.64 -4.73
C LEU A 32 9.01 -4.28 -5.49
N SER A 33 8.83 -4.61 -6.77
CA SER A 33 9.87 -5.19 -7.62
C SER A 33 10.88 -4.19 -8.17
N ASN A 34 10.70 -2.87 -7.94
CA ASN A 34 11.55 -1.82 -8.50
C ASN A 34 11.62 -1.87 -10.05
N GLU A 35 10.52 -2.28 -10.70
CA GLU A 35 10.34 -2.29 -12.15
C GLU A 35 8.97 -1.69 -12.51
N TRP A 36 8.98 -0.69 -13.40
CA TRP A 36 7.84 0.20 -13.65
C TRP A 36 7.23 0.06 -15.04
N ILE A 37 7.98 -0.52 -15.98
CA ILE A 37 7.64 -0.47 -17.40
C ILE A 37 7.32 -1.88 -17.85
N VAL A 38 6.11 -2.06 -18.38
CA VAL A 38 5.79 -3.25 -19.15
C VAL A 38 6.52 -3.13 -20.49
N ASP A 39 7.66 -3.78 -20.60
CA ASP A 39 8.41 -3.82 -21.85
C ASP A 39 7.63 -4.58 -22.93
N ARG A 40 7.71 -4.09 -24.17
CA ARG A 40 7.04 -4.67 -25.36
C ARG A 40 5.54 -4.97 -25.14
N PHE A 41 4.81 -3.96 -24.68
CA PHE A 41 3.37 -4.07 -24.46
C PHE A 41 2.57 -4.11 -25.77
N TYR A 42 2.13 -5.31 -26.17
CA TYR A 42 1.07 -5.48 -27.17
C TYR A 42 -0.26 -5.79 -26.46
N PRO A 43 -1.21 -4.83 -26.39
CA PRO A 43 -2.36 -4.93 -25.48
C PRO A 43 -3.23 -6.18 -25.67
N ILE A 44 -3.43 -6.60 -26.93
CA ILE A 44 -4.29 -7.74 -27.28
C ILE A 44 -3.69 -9.06 -26.78
N GLU A 45 -2.36 -9.18 -26.75
CA GLU A 45 -1.67 -10.38 -26.24
C GLU A 45 -1.45 -10.30 -24.73
N TYR A 46 -1.20 -9.10 -24.21
CA TYR A 46 -0.88 -8.89 -22.80
C TYR A 46 -2.10 -8.98 -21.88
N LEU A 47 -3.25 -8.41 -22.30
CA LEU A 47 -4.47 -8.38 -21.50
C LEU A 47 -5.39 -9.55 -21.86
N PRO A 48 -5.72 -10.45 -20.92
CA PRO A 48 -6.70 -11.50 -21.17
C PRO A 48 -8.06 -10.91 -21.57
N THR A 49 -8.73 -11.57 -22.51
CA THR A 49 -10.01 -11.07 -23.05
C THR A 49 -11.04 -10.87 -21.95
N GLY A 50 -11.60 -9.66 -21.89
CA GLY A 50 -12.65 -9.28 -20.95
C GLY A 50 -12.15 -8.95 -19.53
N VAL A 51 -10.85 -8.98 -19.26
CA VAL A 51 -10.25 -8.50 -18.00
C VAL A 51 -9.98 -6.99 -18.09
N ARG A 52 -10.17 -6.28 -16.99
CA ARG A 52 -9.90 -4.83 -16.87
C ARG A 52 -8.62 -4.62 -16.08
N LEU A 53 -7.76 -3.73 -16.56
CA LEU A 53 -6.60 -3.24 -15.83
C LEU A 53 -6.85 -1.76 -15.46
N THR A 54 -6.77 -1.44 -14.18
CA THR A 54 -6.81 -0.08 -13.62
C THR A 54 -5.51 0.22 -12.89
N ALA A 55 -5.27 1.49 -12.57
CA ALA A 55 -4.12 1.90 -11.77
C ALA A 55 -4.55 2.84 -10.65
N TYR A 56 -3.83 2.81 -9.53
CA TYR A 56 -4.01 3.69 -8.40
C TYR A 56 -2.62 4.08 -7.86
N GLY A 57 -2.27 5.37 -7.94
CA GLY A 57 -0.96 5.87 -7.54
C GLY A 57 -0.82 6.08 -6.03
N GLY A 58 -1.95 6.30 -5.35
CA GLY A 58 -1.97 6.60 -3.92
C GLY A 58 -1.60 8.04 -3.61
N ASP A 59 -1.66 8.93 -4.60
CA ASP A 59 -1.50 10.36 -4.36
C ASP A 59 -2.66 10.88 -3.49
N ALA A 60 -2.42 11.95 -2.75
CA ALA A 60 -3.42 12.49 -1.81
C ALA A 60 -4.76 12.85 -2.49
N GLY A 61 -4.75 13.13 -3.80
CA GLY A 61 -5.96 13.40 -4.58
C GLY A 61 -6.70 12.15 -5.08
N ASP A 62 -6.07 10.97 -5.03
CA ASP A 62 -6.66 9.72 -5.52
C ASP A 62 -7.63 9.11 -4.51
N LEU A 63 -7.50 9.46 -3.22
CA LEU A 63 -8.35 8.98 -2.13
C LEU A 63 -9.40 10.03 -1.75
N PRO A 64 -10.69 9.78 -2.01
CA PRO A 64 -11.75 10.66 -1.53
C PRO A 64 -11.71 10.83 0.01
N LEU A 65 -11.96 12.06 0.48
CA LEU A 65 -11.86 12.40 1.89
C LEU A 65 -12.85 11.63 2.78
N ASP A 66 -14.03 11.35 2.26
CA ASP A 66 -15.06 10.53 2.92
C ASP A 66 -14.57 9.09 3.12
N VAL A 67 -13.95 8.49 2.10
CA VAL A 67 -13.37 7.15 2.20
C VAL A 67 -12.25 7.10 3.25
N LEU A 68 -11.40 8.12 3.31
CA LEU A 68 -10.36 8.22 4.34
C LEU A 68 -10.99 8.35 5.74
N GLN A 69 -12.01 9.20 5.89
CA GLN A 69 -12.68 9.40 7.16
C GLN A 69 -13.38 8.13 7.64
N ASP A 70 -14.06 7.40 6.75
CA ASP A 70 -14.71 6.12 7.06
C ASP A 70 -13.70 5.09 7.60
N PHE A 71 -12.50 5.03 7.01
CA PHE A 71 -11.43 4.15 7.50
C PHE A 71 -10.95 4.56 8.90
N LEU A 72 -10.76 5.87 9.15
CA LEU A 72 -10.36 6.37 10.47
C LEU A 72 -11.42 6.07 11.54
N ASP A 73 -12.70 6.24 11.20
CA ASP A 73 -13.82 5.97 12.08
C ASP A 73 -13.90 4.47 12.40
N ALA A 74 -13.69 3.59 11.41
CA ALA A 74 -13.61 2.14 11.62
C ALA A 74 -12.43 1.76 12.53
N VAL A 75 -11.28 2.43 12.42
CA VAL A 75 -10.14 2.22 13.34
C VAL A 75 -10.50 2.68 14.75
N ALA A 76 -11.14 3.83 14.90
CA ALA A 76 -11.55 4.36 16.20
C ALA A 76 -12.62 3.49 16.89
N ALA A 77 -13.52 2.88 16.10
CA ALA A 77 -14.52 1.92 16.56
C ALA A 77 -13.94 0.54 16.88
N GLY A 78 -12.73 0.23 16.43
CA GLY A 78 -12.10 -1.09 16.56
C GLY A 78 -12.52 -2.10 15.49
N ASP A 79 -13.25 -1.66 14.46
CA ASP A 79 -13.70 -2.48 13.33
C ASP A 79 -12.59 -2.68 12.27
N ALA A 80 -11.57 -1.83 12.28
CA ALA A 80 -10.36 -1.96 11.47
C ALA A 80 -9.10 -1.87 12.33
N THR A 81 -8.09 -2.69 12.00
CA THR A 81 -6.79 -2.66 12.67
C THR A 81 -5.72 -2.16 11.71
N VAL A 82 -4.94 -1.16 12.14
CA VAL A 82 -3.69 -0.81 11.45
C VAL A 82 -2.59 -1.71 12.03
N PRO A 83 -2.04 -2.68 11.26
CA PRO A 83 -1.03 -3.58 11.77
C PRO A 83 0.31 -2.84 11.88
N ILE A 84 0.57 -2.22 13.02
CA ILE A 84 1.85 -1.57 13.30
C ILE A 84 2.85 -2.66 13.69
N SER A 85 3.88 -2.85 12.87
CA SER A 85 4.92 -3.84 13.13
C SER A 85 5.93 -3.33 14.14
N ARG A 86 6.33 -2.05 14.02
CA ARG A 86 7.29 -1.41 14.93
C ARG A 86 7.17 0.11 14.87
N VAL A 87 7.41 0.74 16.02
CA VAL A 87 7.56 2.20 16.15
C VAL A 87 9.03 2.50 16.43
N TYR A 88 9.56 3.49 15.73
CA TYR A 88 10.94 3.98 15.82
C TYR A 88 10.91 5.46 16.20
N GLU A 89 11.93 5.91 16.91
CA GLU A 89 12.20 7.34 17.05
C GLU A 89 12.87 7.89 15.78
N LEU A 90 12.83 9.21 15.59
CA LEU A 90 13.37 9.86 14.39
C LEU A 90 14.88 9.59 14.18
N ASP A 91 15.65 9.47 15.26
CA ASP A 91 17.08 9.14 15.20
C ASP A 91 17.35 7.69 14.73
N GLN A 92 16.33 6.83 14.75
CA GLN A 92 16.37 5.44 14.28
C GLN A 92 15.85 5.27 12.85
N ILE A 93 15.67 6.36 12.09
CA ILE A 93 15.12 6.29 10.72
C ILE A 93 15.95 5.38 9.79
N ALA A 94 17.27 5.35 9.96
CA ALA A 94 18.14 4.46 9.19
C ALA A 94 17.85 2.99 9.49
N ASP A 95 17.62 2.64 10.75
CA ASP A 95 17.26 1.28 11.16
C ASP A 95 15.87 0.88 10.60
N ALA A 96 14.91 1.82 10.59
CA ALA A 96 13.59 1.59 10.00
C ALA A 96 13.67 1.25 8.50
N HIS A 97 14.54 1.94 7.74
CA HIS A 97 14.77 1.63 6.33
C HIS A 97 15.49 0.29 6.15
N ALA A 98 16.50 -0.02 6.97
CA ALA A 98 17.20 -1.29 6.92
C ALA A 98 16.26 -2.48 7.18
N ASP A 99 15.38 -2.37 8.18
CA ASP A 99 14.37 -3.39 8.49
C ASP A 99 13.35 -3.56 7.35
N MET A 100 12.95 -2.45 6.69
CA MET A 100 12.09 -2.48 5.51
C MET A 100 12.73 -3.22 4.33
N GLU A 101 13.99 -2.89 4.01
CA GLU A 101 14.74 -3.51 2.91
C GLU A 101 15.04 -4.99 3.17
N ALA A 102 15.32 -5.35 4.43
CA ALA A 102 15.54 -6.73 4.84
C ALA A 102 14.26 -7.58 4.87
N GLY A 103 13.07 -6.95 4.74
CA GLY A 103 11.78 -7.65 4.73
C GLY A 103 11.44 -8.31 6.07
N VAL A 104 11.97 -7.83 7.18
CA VAL A 104 11.80 -8.44 8.52
C VAL A 104 10.52 -8.00 9.24
N ALA A 105 9.77 -7.06 8.65
CA ALA A 105 8.56 -6.50 9.23
C ALA A 105 7.30 -6.93 8.46
N THR A 106 6.22 -7.18 9.20
CA THR A 106 4.90 -7.46 8.62
C THR A 106 3.91 -6.39 9.08
N GLY A 107 3.59 -5.45 8.20
CA GLY A 107 2.72 -4.31 8.49
C GLY A 107 3.43 -2.97 8.34
N LYS A 108 2.95 -1.95 9.06
CA LYS A 108 3.47 -0.58 8.99
C LYS A 108 4.62 -0.38 9.98
N LEU A 109 5.73 0.14 9.46
CA LEU A 109 6.78 0.76 10.26
C LEU A 109 6.41 2.23 10.47
N VAL A 110 6.47 2.70 11.72
CA VAL A 110 6.08 4.07 12.08
C VAL A 110 7.28 4.77 12.69
N VAL A 111 7.56 6.00 12.26
CA VAL A 111 8.57 6.86 12.86
C VAL A 111 7.88 8.02 13.58
N THR A 112 8.15 8.20 14.86
CA THR A 112 7.65 9.33 15.65
C THR A 112 8.59 10.52 15.53
N THR A 113 8.03 11.71 15.31
CA THR A 113 8.81 12.96 15.14
C THR A 113 8.80 13.85 16.38
N GLN A 114 8.13 13.42 17.46
CA GLN A 114 8.08 14.12 18.74
C GLN A 114 8.38 13.11 19.86
N GLY A 115 9.36 13.42 20.71
CA GLY A 115 9.45 12.77 22.02
C GLY A 115 8.18 13.09 22.81
N LEU A 116 7.61 12.11 23.52
CA LEU A 116 6.38 12.23 24.31
C LEU A 116 6.44 13.21 25.51
N ASP A 117 7.38 14.16 25.54
CA ASP A 117 7.65 15.05 26.68
C ASP A 117 6.92 16.41 26.65
N GLY A 118 6.03 16.66 25.69
CA GLY A 118 5.43 17.98 25.48
C GLY A 118 4.07 18.27 26.14
N ALA A 119 3.39 17.28 26.73
CA ALA A 119 1.96 17.44 27.05
C ALA A 119 1.54 16.92 28.43
N ARG A 120 2.13 17.41 29.52
CA ARG A 120 1.41 17.68 30.77
C ARG A 120 1.98 18.94 31.44
N GLY A 121 1.32 20.06 31.14
CA GLY A 121 1.53 21.33 31.82
C GLY A 121 1.21 21.25 33.32
N SER A 122 2.01 21.96 34.09
CA SER A 122 1.80 22.33 35.49
C SER A 122 0.47 23.05 35.66
N SER A 123 -0.43 22.50 36.48
CA SER A 123 -1.52 23.26 37.10
C SER A 123 -1.00 23.85 38.42
N SER A 124 -0.78 25.16 38.43
CA SER A 124 -0.89 26.01 39.63
C SER A 124 -2.29 26.56 39.72
#